data_AF-A0A078I0B1-F1
#
_entry.id   AF-A0A078I0B1-F1
#
_cell.length_a   1.000
_cell.length_b   1.000
_cell.length_c   1.000
_cell.angle_alpha   90.00
_cell.angle_beta   90.00
_cell.angle_gamma   90.00
#
_symmetry.space_group_name_H-M   'P 1'
#
loop_
_entity.id
_entity.type
_entity.pdbx_description
1 polymer ?
#
loop_
_entity_poly.entity_id
_entity_poly.type
_entity_poly.pdbx_seq_one_letter_code
_entity_poly.pdbx_strand_id
1 'polypeptide(L)'
;MAEGIVIVFDFDRTLIDGDSDNWVVTEMGLTEIFHQLRFTLPWNRLMDRMMTELHSQGRSIQDIEACLQRIMPIDSHIVDAIKSAKSLGCDLKIVSDANQFFIEKILEQHDLLDCFSDIYTNPTSVDENGKLRISPYHGGAASTPHSCNLCPPNLCKGLVMDHIRASSSRKDQVLTRFIYLGDGGGDFCPTLKLRECDCVMPRTNYPLWKRISDKSSLIKADVKEWSSAEELQRILMQLFTSCEYLLVGSSVKLGNGCKLYPSNHIFGNTELGESCVLMTGAVVGDELPGGYTVIVGNNIIGHHAVVGIKCQDLKYKVYVDECFLCIGNNNEIREFCSIHTSSTSADKTIGDNNLIMGSSGATVIHKFCHIGSFAFIGGGSVIHSLVLLYTGFTGERAELRGLNLEELRRNGFTTSEEHNQELCSVPAVGAM
;
A
#
# COMPACT_ATOMS: atom_id res chain seq x y z
N MET A 1 -5.56 2.15 3.06
CA MET A 1 -6.18 1.51 1.88
C MET A 1 -5.53 2.15 0.67
N ALA A 2 -5.09 1.37 -0.33
CA ALA A 2 -4.34 1.87 -1.48
C ALA A 2 -5.25 2.39 -2.62
N GLU A 3 -6.49 2.76 -2.26
CA GLU A 3 -7.46 3.35 -3.18
C GLU A 3 -6.86 4.64 -3.78
N GLY A 4 -6.76 4.68 -5.12
CA GLY A 4 -6.11 5.77 -5.85
C GLY A 4 -4.74 5.45 -6.46
N ILE A 5 -4.25 4.21 -6.33
CA ILE A 5 -3.06 3.73 -7.06
C ILE A 5 -3.47 2.96 -8.32
N VAL A 6 -2.90 3.33 -9.46
CA VAL A 6 -2.98 2.57 -10.72
C VAL A 6 -1.62 1.95 -11.00
N ILE A 7 -1.58 0.62 -11.13
CA ILE A 7 -0.36 -0.12 -11.43
C ILE A 7 -0.47 -0.64 -12.87
N VAL A 8 0.53 -0.29 -13.69
CA VAL A 8 0.59 -0.66 -15.10
C VAL A 8 1.79 -1.56 -15.31
N PHE A 9 1.53 -2.77 -15.78
CA PHE A 9 2.55 -3.78 -16.05
C PHE A 9 2.78 -3.93 -17.56
N ASP A 10 4.05 -3.97 -17.97
CA ASP A 10 4.40 -4.74 -19.15
C ASP A 10 4.27 -6.25 -18.87
N PHE A 11 4.21 -7.06 -19.91
CA PHE A 11 3.96 -8.49 -19.80
C PHE A 11 5.25 -9.32 -19.92
N ASP A 12 5.80 -9.44 -21.13
CA ASP A 12 7.02 -10.20 -21.38
C ASP A 12 8.18 -9.63 -20.54
N ARG A 13 8.98 -10.52 -19.94
CA ARG A 13 10.14 -10.21 -19.09
C ARG A 13 9.85 -9.31 -17.88
N THR A 14 8.58 -9.04 -17.59
CA THR A 14 8.11 -8.25 -16.46
C THR A 14 7.18 -9.09 -15.57
N LEU A 15 6.04 -9.54 -16.10
CA LEU A 15 5.15 -10.46 -15.41
C LEU A 15 5.59 -11.92 -15.55
N ILE A 16 6.08 -12.29 -16.72
CA ILE A 16 6.70 -13.60 -16.97
C ILE A 16 8.22 -13.44 -17.10
N ASP A 17 8.99 -14.45 -16.70
CA ASP A 17 10.45 -14.43 -16.89
C ASP A 17 10.86 -14.96 -18.27
N GLY A 18 10.30 -14.36 -19.32
CA GLY A 18 10.48 -14.82 -20.69
C GLY A 18 9.79 -13.94 -21.72
N ASP A 19 9.88 -14.34 -22.98
CA ASP A 19 9.23 -13.69 -24.12
C ASP A 19 8.26 -14.68 -24.74
N SER A 20 6.96 -14.38 -24.66
CA SER A 20 5.87 -15.28 -25.04
C SER A 20 5.86 -15.61 -26.53
N ASP A 21 6.19 -14.65 -27.38
CA ASP A 21 6.32 -14.85 -28.83
C ASP A 21 7.45 -15.82 -29.17
N ASN A 22 8.66 -15.58 -28.65
CA ASN A 22 9.82 -16.44 -28.87
C ASN A 22 9.59 -17.85 -28.32
N TRP A 23 8.86 -17.98 -27.22
CA TRP A 23 8.49 -19.27 -26.63
C TRP A 23 7.66 -20.09 -27.61
N VAL A 24 6.53 -19.56 -28.09
CA VAL A 24 5.66 -20.27 -29.04
C VAL A 24 6.41 -20.58 -30.33
N VAL A 25 7.18 -19.64 -30.86
CA VAL A 25 7.99 -19.86 -32.07
C VAL A 25 8.97 -21.02 -31.89
N THR A 26 9.64 -21.11 -30.75
CA THR A 26 10.66 -22.13 -30.49
C THR A 26 10.02 -23.50 -30.25
N GLU A 27 9.07 -23.56 -29.32
CA GLU A 27 8.43 -24.81 -28.91
C GLU A 27 7.59 -25.45 -30.01
N MET A 28 7.06 -24.64 -30.92
CA MET A 28 6.30 -25.12 -32.08
C MET A 28 7.15 -25.34 -33.33
N GLY A 29 8.47 -25.21 -33.24
CA GLY A 29 9.38 -25.54 -34.35
C GLY A 29 9.39 -24.53 -35.51
N LEU A 30 9.11 -23.25 -35.23
CA LEU A 30 9.10 -22.17 -36.24
C LEU A 30 10.38 -21.33 -36.27
N THR A 31 11.39 -21.64 -35.45
CA THR A 31 12.61 -20.84 -35.28
C THR A 31 13.31 -20.50 -36.61
N GLU A 32 13.41 -21.45 -37.54
CA GLU A 32 14.08 -21.23 -38.82
C GLU A 32 13.35 -20.20 -39.68
N ILE A 33 12.04 -20.39 -39.89
CA ILE A 33 11.20 -19.49 -40.69
C ILE A 33 11.14 -18.10 -40.02
N PHE A 34 11.04 -18.06 -38.70
CA PHE A 34 11.06 -16.82 -37.93
C PHE A 34 12.34 -16.02 -38.20
N HIS A 35 13.52 -16.64 -38.12
CA HIS A 35 14.79 -15.95 -38.39
C HIS A 35 14.92 -15.47 -39.85
N GLN A 36 14.40 -16.22 -40.81
CA GLN A 36 14.40 -15.80 -42.22
C GLN A 36 13.54 -14.55 -42.45
N LEU A 37 12.39 -14.45 -41.78
CA LEU A 37 11.42 -13.35 -41.97
C LEU A 37 11.62 -12.15 -41.04
N ARG A 38 12.36 -12.31 -39.94
CA ARG A 38 12.54 -11.27 -38.90
C ARG A 38 13.05 -9.93 -39.42
N PHE A 39 13.90 -9.95 -40.46
CA PHE A 39 14.51 -8.75 -41.02
C PHE A 39 13.66 -8.09 -42.11
N THR A 40 12.59 -8.74 -42.57
CA THR A 40 11.75 -8.26 -43.68
C THR A 40 10.35 -7.84 -43.26
N LEU A 41 9.88 -8.30 -42.08
CA LEU A 41 8.56 -7.99 -41.56
C LEU A 41 8.61 -7.22 -40.23
N PRO A 42 7.72 -6.23 -40.03
CA PRO A 42 7.47 -5.67 -38.70
C PRO A 42 7.03 -6.76 -37.72
N TRP A 43 7.42 -6.66 -36.45
CA TRP A 43 7.22 -7.69 -35.42
C TRP A 43 5.77 -8.23 -35.36
N ASN A 44 4.78 -7.34 -35.25
CA ASN A 44 3.36 -7.74 -35.18
C ASN A 44 2.92 -8.56 -36.41
N ARG A 45 3.34 -8.14 -37.63
CA ARG A 45 3.05 -8.89 -38.86
C ARG A 45 3.83 -10.19 -38.95
N LEU A 46 5.05 -10.22 -38.41
CA LEU A 46 5.84 -11.44 -38.32
C LEU A 46 5.12 -12.47 -37.44
N MET A 47 4.60 -12.06 -36.28
CA MET A 47 3.88 -12.96 -35.39
C MET A 47 2.55 -13.44 -35.98
N ASP A 48 1.77 -12.58 -36.65
CA ASP A 48 0.57 -13.01 -37.42
C ASP A 48 0.95 -14.02 -38.54
N ARG A 49 2.12 -13.82 -39.17
CA ARG A 49 2.66 -14.78 -40.13
C ARG A 49 3.03 -16.10 -39.46
N MET A 50 3.62 -16.09 -38.26
CA MET A 50 3.91 -17.32 -37.52
C MET A 50 2.63 -18.10 -37.20
N MET A 51 1.54 -17.43 -36.80
CA MET A 51 0.25 -18.10 -36.59
C MET A 51 -0.28 -18.73 -37.89
N THR A 52 -0.03 -18.10 -39.03
CA THR A 52 -0.35 -18.67 -40.34
C THR A 52 0.47 -19.91 -40.68
N GLU A 53 1.76 -19.95 -40.31
CA GLU A 53 2.60 -21.13 -40.49
C GLU A 53 2.20 -22.28 -39.55
N LEU A 54 1.83 -21.99 -38.30
CA LEU A 54 1.31 -23.02 -37.40
C LEU A 54 0.05 -23.68 -37.98
N HIS A 55 -0.88 -22.85 -38.46
CA HIS A 55 -2.11 -23.36 -39.07
C HIS A 55 -1.83 -24.16 -40.35
N SER A 56 -0.89 -23.74 -41.20
CA SER A 56 -0.51 -24.48 -42.42
C SER A 56 0.10 -25.85 -42.11
N GLN A 57 0.74 -26.00 -40.95
CA GLN A 57 1.24 -27.27 -40.41
C GLN A 57 0.17 -28.08 -39.67
N GLY A 58 -1.10 -27.66 -39.68
CA GLY A 58 -2.21 -28.35 -39.05
C GLY A 58 -2.30 -28.15 -37.53
N ARG A 59 -1.59 -27.16 -36.96
CA ARG A 59 -1.72 -26.82 -35.54
C ARG A 59 -2.99 -26.01 -35.29
N SER A 60 -3.73 -26.43 -34.28
CA SER A 60 -4.93 -25.75 -33.79
C SER A 60 -4.60 -24.68 -32.76
N ILE A 61 -5.58 -23.85 -32.43
CA ILE A 61 -5.47 -22.86 -31.34
C ILE A 61 -5.27 -23.56 -29.99
N GLN A 62 -5.89 -24.72 -29.81
CA GLN A 62 -5.75 -25.54 -28.62
C GLN A 62 -4.32 -26.06 -28.46
N ASP A 63 -3.61 -26.36 -29.56
CA ASP A 63 -2.19 -26.71 -29.50
C ASP A 63 -1.35 -25.53 -29.00
N ILE A 64 -1.66 -24.31 -29.47
CA ILE A 64 -0.98 -23.07 -29.02
C ILE A 64 -1.23 -22.82 -27.54
N GLU A 65 -2.48 -22.95 -27.09
CA GLU A 65 -2.85 -22.85 -25.67
C GLU A 65 -2.09 -23.88 -24.83
N ALA A 66 -2.06 -25.15 -25.26
CA ALA A 66 -1.31 -26.20 -24.56
C ALA A 66 0.19 -25.90 -24.52
N CYS A 67 0.76 -25.30 -25.56
CA CYS A 67 2.17 -24.88 -25.60
C CYS A 67 2.50 -23.79 -24.57
N LEU A 68 1.60 -22.81 -24.40
CA LEU A 68 1.73 -21.77 -23.39
C LEU A 68 1.61 -22.37 -21.98
N GLN A 69 0.64 -23.26 -21.78
CA GLN A 69 0.33 -23.86 -20.49
C GLN A 69 1.43 -24.79 -19.95
N ARG A 70 2.19 -25.42 -20.85
CA ARG A 70 3.10 -26.52 -20.49
C ARG A 70 4.20 -26.10 -19.53
N ILE A 71 4.71 -24.87 -19.61
CA ILE A 71 5.93 -24.49 -18.88
C ILE A 71 5.98 -23.02 -18.47
N MET A 72 5.28 -22.07 -19.10
CA MET A 72 5.53 -20.64 -18.88
C MET A 72 5.09 -20.20 -17.47
N PRO A 73 6.00 -20.10 -16.48
CA PRO A 73 5.60 -19.88 -15.11
C PRO A 73 5.58 -18.37 -14.81
N ILE A 74 4.55 -17.92 -14.12
CA ILE A 74 4.63 -16.65 -13.38
C ILE A 74 5.24 -16.97 -12.02
N ASP A 75 6.32 -16.28 -11.66
CA ASP A 75 6.98 -16.48 -10.36
C ASP A 75 5.99 -16.21 -9.21
N SER A 76 6.03 -17.04 -8.16
CA SER A 76 5.10 -16.95 -7.03
C SER A 76 5.11 -15.57 -6.36
N HIS A 77 6.26 -14.89 -6.29
CA HIS A 77 6.35 -13.56 -5.72
C HIS A 77 5.61 -12.51 -6.57
N ILE A 78 5.58 -12.67 -7.91
CA ILE A 78 4.78 -11.83 -8.81
C ILE A 78 3.28 -12.11 -8.60
N VAL A 79 2.88 -13.38 -8.51
CA VAL A 79 1.49 -13.78 -8.22
C VAL A 79 1.03 -13.13 -6.90
N ASP A 80 1.84 -13.25 -5.86
CA ASP A 80 1.54 -12.69 -4.54
C ASP A 80 1.50 -11.15 -4.56
N ALA A 81 2.39 -10.50 -5.31
CA ALA A 81 2.38 -9.05 -5.49
C ALA A 81 1.08 -8.56 -6.14
N ILE A 82 0.64 -9.22 -7.21
CA ILE A 82 -0.60 -8.88 -7.92
C ILE A 82 -1.83 -9.08 -7.02
N LYS A 83 -1.93 -10.24 -6.37
CA LYS A 83 -3.05 -10.55 -5.47
C LYS A 83 -3.08 -9.60 -4.27
N SER A 84 -1.92 -9.24 -3.72
CA SER A 84 -1.80 -8.26 -2.64
C SER A 84 -2.21 -6.86 -3.09
N ALA A 85 -1.74 -6.41 -4.26
CA ALA A 85 -2.13 -5.11 -4.80
C ALA A 85 -3.64 -5.02 -5.04
N LYS A 86 -4.24 -6.09 -5.59
CA LYS A 86 -5.70 -6.18 -5.80
C LYS A 86 -6.47 -6.11 -4.49
N SER A 87 -6.05 -6.88 -3.47
CA SER A 87 -6.73 -6.89 -2.16
C SER A 87 -6.62 -5.57 -1.40
N LEU A 88 -5.57 -4.79 -1.68
CA LEU A 88 -5.38 -3.43 -1.14
C LEU A 88 -6.19 -2.34 -1.87
N GLY A 89 -6.88 -2.69 -2.96
CA GLY A 89 -7.73 -1.79 -3.74
C GLY A 89 -7.04 -1.06 -4.90
N CYS A 90 -5.84 -1.49 -5.31
CA CYS A 90 -5.16 -0.93 -6.48
C CYS A 90 -5.88 -1.29 -7.78
N ASP A 91 -5.88 -0.36 -8.75
CA ASP A 91 -6.35 -0.61 -10.11
C ASP A 91 -5.21 -1.16 -10.97
N LEU A 92 -5.28 -2.44 -11.36
CA LEU A 92 -4.20 -3.13 -12.07
C LEU A 92 -4.51 -3.20 -13.56
N LYS A 93 -3.54 -2.83 -14.41
CA LYS A 93 -3.68 -2.82 -15.86
C LYS A 93 -2.44 -3.41 -16.53
N ILE A 94 -2.63 -3.98 -17.73
CA ILE A 94 -1.53 -4.45 -18.57
C ILE A 94 -1.44 -3.57 -19.82
N VAL A 95 -0.21 -3.17 -20.17
CA VAL A 95 0.08 -2.48 -21.43
C VAL A 95 1.28 -3.17 -22.07
N SER A 96 1.03 -4.00 -23.08
CA SER A 96 2.08 -4.85 -23.65
C SER A 96 2.00 -5.02 -25.17
N ASP A 97 3.18 -5.09 -25.80
CA ASP A 97 3.36 -5.37 -27.22
C ASP A 97 3.17 -6.86 -27.57
N ALA A 98 2.95 -7.74 -26.60
CA ALA A 98 2.52 -9.11 -26.84
C ALA A 98 1.13 -9.16 -27.53
N ASN A 99 0.57 -10.35 -27.70
CA ASN A 99 -0.77 -10.52 -28.26
C ASN A 99 -1.78 -10.96 -27.19
N GLN A 100 -3.03 -10.55 -27.40
CA GLN A 100 -4.14 -10.76 -26.45
C GLN A 100 -4.32 -12.22 -26.07
N PHE A 101 -4.37 -13.13 -27.07
CA PHE A 101 -4.52 -14.56 -26.81
C PHE A 101 -3.45 -15.11 -25.87
N PHE A 102 -2.18 -14.72 -26.04
CA PHE A 102 -1.10 -15.24 -25.18
C PHE A 102 -1.24 -14.74 -23.75
N ILE A 103 -1.45 -13.43 -23.58
CA ILE A 103 -1.62 -12.81 -22.26
C ILE A 103 -2.78 -13.48 -21.51
N GLU A 104 -3.96 -13.55 -22.13
CA GLU A 104 -5.16 -14.09 -21.49
C GLU A 104 -4.94 -15.54 -21.06
N LYS A 105 -4.38 -16.40 -21.94
CA LYS A 105 -4.15 -17.81 -21.63
C LYS A 105 -3.14 -18.06 -20.52
N ILE A 106 -2.08 -17.25 -20.45
CA ILE A 106 -1.10 -17.36 -19.37
C ILE A 106 -1.70 -16.86 -18.03
N LEU A 107 -2.48 -15.78 -18.04
CA LEU A 107 -3.11 -15.25 -16.83
C LEU A 107 -4.23 -16.14 -16.30
N GLU A 108 -5.05 -16.73 -17.18
CA GLU A 108 -6.10 -17.70 -16.83
C GLU A 108 -5.51 -18.90 -16.08
N GLN A 109 -4.38 -19.43 -16.55
CA GLN A 109 -3.69 -20.56 -15.92
C GLN A 109 -3.25 -20.28 -14.47
N HIS A 110 -2.98 -19.01 -14.12
CA HIS A 110 -2.46 -18.61 -12.82
C HIS A 110 -3.52 -17.94 -11.92
N ASP A 111 -4.81 -17.97 -12.33
CA ASP A 111 -5.92 -17.28 -11.65
C ASP A 111 -5.66 -15.77 -11.46
N LEU A 112 -5.04 -15.13 -12.45
CA LEU A 112 -4.66 -13.72 -12.39
C LEU A 112 -5.48 -12.83 -13.31
N LEU A 113 -6.22 -13.38 -14.28
CA LEU A 113 -6.94 -12.58 -15.27
C LEU A 113 -7.89 -11.57 -14.62
N ASP A 114 -8.69 -12.01 -13.65
CA ASP A 114 -9.67 -11.17 -12.93
C ASP A 114 -9.03 -10.11 -12.01
N CYS A 115 -7.71 -10.18 -11.79
CA CYS A 115 -7.00 -9.15 -11.03
C CYS A 115 -6.92 -7.83 -11.84
N PHE A 116 -6.80 -7.93 -13.16
CA PHE A 116 -6.62 -6.78 -14.06
C PHE A 116 -7.96 -6.23 -14.54
N SER A 117 -8.11 -4.91 -14.48
CA SER A 117 -9.32 -4.23 -14.94
C SER A 117 -9.33 -4.03 -16.47
N ASP A 118 -8.15 -3.83 -17.06
CA ASP A 118 -7.97 -3.61 -18.49
C ASP A 118 -6.64 -4.20 -18.98
N ILE A 119 -6.66 -4.77 -20.18
CA ILE A 119 -5.48 -5.27 -20.90
C ILE A 119 -5.40 -4.55 -22.26
N TYR A 120 -4.39 -3.72 -22.44
CA TYR A 120 -4.13 -2.98 -23.67
C TYR A 120 -2.98 -3.64 -24.42
N THR A 121 -3.31 -4.37 -25.48
CA THR A 121 -2.36 -5.21 -26.21
C THR A 121 -2.78 -5.42 -27.67
N ASN A 122 -1.97 -6.08 -28.48
CA ASN A 122 -2.33 -6.36 -29.87
C ASN A 122 -3.52 -7.35 -29.91
N PRO A 123 -4.68 -6.94 -30.45
CA PRO A 123 -5.88 -7.76 -30.40
C PRO A 123 -5.75 -9.01 -31.27
N THR A 124 -6.39 -10.08 -30.81
CA THR A 124 -6.43 -11.35 -31.52
C THR A 124 -7.84 -11.72 -31.93
N SER A 125 -7.97 -12.41 -33.06
CA SER A 125 -9.24 -12.97 -33.53
C SER A 125 -9.02 -14.33 -34.17
N VAL A 126 -10.08 -15.13 -34.25
CA VAL A 126 -10.05 -16.41 -34.96
C VAL A 126 -10.81 -16.22 -36.27
N ASP A 127 -10.16 -16.52 -37.40
CA ASP A 127 -10.82 -16.42 -38.69
C ASP A 127 -11.75 -17.62 -38.97
N GLU A 128 -12.46 -17.56 -40.09
CA GLU A 128 -13.43 -18.59 -40.52
C GLU A 128 -12.82 -19.99 -40.68
N ASN A 129 -11.49 -20.09 -40.83
CA ASN A 129 -10.77 -21.37 -40.96
C ASN A 129 -10.20 -21.85 -39.61
N GLY A 130 -10.52 -21.19 -38.50
CA GLY A 130 -10.01 -21.53 -37.17
C GLY A 130 -8.57 -21.08 -36.93
N LYS A 131 -8.02 -20.18 -37.77
CA LYS A 131 -6.66 -19.67 -37.61
C LYS A 131 -6.64 -18.45 -36.70
N LEU A 132 -5.69 -18.44 -35.76
CA LEU A 132 -5.42 -17.28 -34.91
C LEU A 132 -4.81 -16.15 -35.74
N ARG A 133 -5.39 -14.96 -35.64
CA ARG A 133 -4.95 -13.73 -36.30
C ARG A 133 -4.55 -12.69 -35.27
N ILE A 134 -3.43 -12.03 -35.49
CA ILE A 134 -2.92 -10.94 -34.64
C ILE A 134 -3.01 -9.63 -35.43
N SER A 135 -3.68 -8.64 -34.85
CA SER A 135 -3.81 -7.30 -35.43
C SER A 135 -3.04 -6.29 -34.60
N PRO A 136 -2.57 -5.18 -35.19
CA PRO A 136 -1.92 -4.12 -34.42
C PRO A 136 -2.97 -3.33 -33.61
N TYR A 137 -2.62 -2.89 -32.41
CA TYR A 137 -3.51 -2.09 -31.54
C TYR A 137 -3.78 -0.68 -32.11
N HIS A 138 -2.73 0.00 -32.57
CA HIS A 138 -2.81 1.21 -33.38
C HIS A 138 -2.61 0.88 -34.85
N GLY A 139 -3.20 1.64 -35.76
CA GLY A 139 -2.81 1.48 -37.16
C GLY A 139 -3.55 0.37 -37.92
N GLY A 140 -4.89 0.29 -37.80
CA GLY A 140 -5.70 -0.46 -38.77
C GLY A 140 -5.45 0.02 -40.21
N ALA A 141 -5.93 -0.73 -41.22
CA ALA A 141 -5.63 -0.50 -42.65
C ALA A 141 -5.88 0.93 -43.19
N ALA A 142 -6.58 1.78 -42.43
CA ALA A 142 -6.91 3.17 -42.77
C ALA A 142 -6.30 4.24 -41.83
N SER A 143 -5.46 3.88 -40.85
CA SER A 143 -4.91 4.85 -39.88
C SER A 143 -3.42 5.07 -40.06
N THR A 144 -3.00 6.34 -40.04
CA THR A 144 -1.60 6.75 -40.04
C THR A 144 -0.87 6.19 -38.82
N PRO A 145 0.41 5.79 -38.94
CA PRO A 145 1.24 5.51 -37.78
C PRO A 145 1.16 6.69 -36.82
N HIS A 146 1.00 6.41 -35.53
CA HIS A 146 1.05 7.48 -34.53
C HIS A 146 2.36 8.28 -34.67
N SER A 147 2.35 9.56 -34.34
CA SER A 147 3.54 10.43 -34.49
C SER A 147 4.64 10.19 -33.43
N CYS A 148 4.67 9.02 -32.80
CA CYS A 148 5.64 8.64 -31.78
C CYS A 148 6.86 7.93 -32.41
N ASN A 149 8.05 8.48 -32.16
CA ASN A 149 9.32 7.91 -32.63
C ASN A 149 9.98 6.93 -31.64
N LEU A 150 9.34 6.69 -30.48
CA LEU A 150 9.87 5.84 -29.41
C LEU A 150 9.24 4.45 -29.39
N CYS A 151 8.11 4.28 -30.04
CA CYS A 151 7.29 3.06 -30.00
C CYS A 151 7.22 2.39 -31.37
N PRO A 152 7.07 1.06 -31.41
CA PRO A 152 6.80 0.36 -32.65
C PRO A 152 5.45 0.78 -33.23
N PRO A 153 5.21 0.57 -34.54
CA PRO A 153 4.01 1.06 -35.20
C PRO A 153 2.71 0.39 -34.74
N ASN A 154 2.79 -0.79 -34.10
CA ASN A 154 1.63 -1.57 -33.68
C ASN A 154 1.01 -1.08 -32.36
N LEU A 155 1.81 -0.60 -31.40
CA LEU A 155 1.32 -0.18 -30.09
C LEU A 155 2.28 0.86 -29.47
N CYS A 156 1.74 2.01 -29.09
CA CYS A 156 2.44 3.04 -28.34
C CYS A 156 1.94 3.03 -26.91
N LYS A 157 2.77 2.47 -26.03
CA LYS A 157 2.49 2.39 -24.59
C LYS A 157 2.29 3.78 -23.97
N GLY A 158 2.99 4.80 -24.47
CA GLY A 158 2.81 6.18 -24.01
C GLY A 158 1.44 6.80 -24.36
N LEU A 159 0.88 6.52 -25.54
CA LEU A 159 -0.48 6.96 -25.88
C LEU A 159 -1.55 6.20 -25.08
N VAL A 160 -1.31 4.91 -24.81
CA VAL A 160 -2.17 4.12 -23.93
C VAL A 160 -2.15 4.71 -22.51
N MET A 161 -0.99 5.10 -21.98
CA MET A 161 -0.90 5.78 -20.69
C MET A 161 -1.67 7.10 -20.65
N ASP A 162 -1.59 7.91 -21.71
CA ASP A 162 -2.39 9.15 -21.81
C ASP A 162 -3.89 8.84 -21.77
N HIS A 163 -4.34 7.78 -22.45
CA HIS A 163 -5.72 7.32 -22.39
C HIS A 163 -6.11 6.87 -20.97
N ILE A 164 -5.32 6.00 -20.34
CA ILE A 164 -5.62 5.47 -18.99
C ILE A 164 -5.81 6.64 -18.02
N ARG A 165 -4.90 7.63 -18.05
CA ARG A 165 -4.97 8.82 -17.20
C ARG A 165 -6.24 9.66 -17.46
N ALA A 166 -6.64 9.81 -18.73
CA ALA A 166 -7.84 10.55 -19.10
C ALA A 166 -9.15 9.83 -18.66
N SER A 167 -9.14 8.51 -18.55
CA SER A 167 -10.25 7.74 -17.98
C SER A 167 -10.28 7.78 -16.44
N SER A 168 -9.13 7.78 -15.77
CA SER A 168 -9.04 7.81 -14.30
C SER A 168 -9.46 9.16 -13.70
N SER A 169 -9.20 10.27 -14.40
CA SER A 169 -9.48 11.64 -13.90
C SER A 169 -10.98 12.02 -13.82
N ARG A 170 -11.90 11.14 -14.26
CA ARG A 170 -13.35 11.44 -14.30
C ARG A 170 -14.12 10.98 -13.07
N LYS A 171 -13.50 10.22 -12.17
CA LYS A 171 -14.12 9.70 -10.94
C LYS A 171 -13.41 10.33 -9.74
N ASP A 172 -13.99 11.40 -9.22
CA ASP A 172 -13.60 12.13 -8.01
C ASP A 172 -12.21 12.80 -8.00
N GLN A 173 -12.10 13.91 -7.27
CA GLN A 173 -10.94 14.80 -7.17
C GLN A 173 -9.71 14.17 -6.47
N VAL A 174 -9.59 12.84 -6.45
CA VAL A 174 -8.49 12.11 -5.82
C VAL A 174 -7.29 12.10 -6.77
N LEU A 175 -6.15 12.59 -6.29
CA LEU A 175 -4.87 12.49 -6.99
C LEU A 175 -4.50 11.02 -7.19
N THR A 176 -4.69 10.50 -8.40
CA THR A 176 -4.29 9.12 -8.74
C THR A 176 -2.77 9.02 -8.90
N ARG A 177 -2.13 8.11 -8.17
CA ARG A 177 -0.70 7.79 -8.30
C ARG A 177 -0.50 6.64 -9.29
N PHE A 178 0.42 6.79 -10.23
CA PHE A 178 0.76 5.74 -11.19
C PHE A 178 2.06 5.03 -10.82
N ILE A 179 2.08 3.70 -10.94
CA ILE A 179 3.28 2.86 -10.85
C ILE A 179 3.41 2.09 -12.17
N TYR A 180 4.48 2.31 -12.93
CA TYR A 180 4.72 1.62 -14.20
C TYR A 180 5.87 0.62 -14.06
N LEU A 181 5.66 -0.65 -14.41
CA LEU A 181 6.67 -1.70 -14.38
C LEU A 181 6.98 -2.15 -15.81
N GLY A 182 8.26 -2.31 -16.14
CA GLY A 182 8.67 -2.81 -17.46
C GLY A 182 10.16 -3.10 -17.58
N ASP A 183 10.54 -3.75 -18.68
CA ASP A 183 11.94 -4.08 -19.00
C ASP A 183 12.36 -3.50 -20.37
N GLY A 184 11.43 -3.38 -21.31
CA GLY A 184 11.69 -3.21 -22.73
C GLY A 184 12.05 -1.80 -23.19
N GLY A 185 12.57 -1.69 -24.41
CA GLY A 185 12.88 -0.38 -25.00
C GLY A 185 11.61 0.46 -25.25
N GLY A 186 10.50 -0.20 -25.62
CA GLY A 186 9.20 0.43 -25.87
C GLY A 186 8.60 1.07 -24.62
N ASP A 187 8.99 0.60 -23.44
CA ASP A 187 8.57 1.11 -22.14
C ASP A 187 9.18 2.46 -21.78
N PHE A 188 10.18 2.95 -22.52
CA PHE A 188 10.71 4.29 -22.27
C PHE A 188 9.71 5.40 -22.62
N CYS A 189 8.78 5.17 -23.55
CA CYS A 189 7.78 6.16 -23.90
C CYS A 189 6.78 6.46 -22.76
N PRO A 190 6.17 5.47 -22.10
CA PRO A 190 5.24 5.70 -20.99
C PRO A 190 5.90 6.33 -19.76
N THR A 191 7.20 6.14 -19.51
CA THR A 191 7.88 6.80 -18.37
C THR A 191 7.91 8.33 -18.50
N LEU A 192 7.96 8.85 -19.73
CA LEU A 192 7.88 10.28 -20.02
C LEU A 192 6.50 10.89 -19.72
N LYS A 193 5.48 10.03 -19.48
CA LYS A 193 4.10 10.42 -19.14
C LYS A 193 3.83 10.41 -17.65
N LEU A 194 4.79 9.96 -16.85
CA LEU A 194 4.70 9.93 -15.39
C LEU A 194 5.06 11.30 -14.80
N ARG A 195 4.43 11.63 -13.67
CA ARG A 195 4.63 12.87 -12.92
C ARG A 195 5.54 12.64 -11.71
N GLU A 196 5.88 13.70 -11.00
CA GLU A 196 6.75 13.66 -9.81
C GLU A 196 6.20 12.76 -8.67
N CYS A 197 4.88 12.66 -8.54
CA CYS A 197 4.24 11.76 -7.56
C CYS A 197 4.21 10.28 -7.98
N ASP A 198 4.46 10.00 -9.27
CA ASP A 198 4.36 8.66 -9.85
C ASP A 198 5.69 7.89 -9.69
N CYS A 199 5.67 6.59 -9.95
CA CYS A 199 6.85 5.72 -9.86
C CYS A 199 7.04 4.91 -11.15
N VAL A 200 8.29 4.71 -11.55
CA VAL A 200 8.68 3.72 -12.55
C VAL A 200 9.60 2.67 -11.93
N MET A 201 9.33 1.41 -12.26
CA MET A 201 10.09 0.26 -11.80
C MET A 201 10.75 -0.48 -12.97
N PRO A 202 11.94 -0.05 -13.41
CA PRO A 202 12.64 -0.69 -14.51
C PRO A 202 13.39 -1.96 -14.07
N ARG A 203 13.29 -3.03 -14.85
CA ARG A 203 14.08 -4.25 -14.62
C ARG A 203 15.57 -3.99 -14.89
N THR A 204 16.45 -4.23 -13.93
CA THR A 204 17.90 -3.98 -14.07
C THR A 204 18.50 -4.80 -15.20
N ASN A 205 19.49 -4.23 -15.89
CA ASN A 205 20.17 -4.82 -17.07
C ASN A 205 19.33 -4.93 -18.35
N TYR A 206 18.05 -4.56 -18.33
CA TYR A 206 17.19 -4.52 -19.51
C TYR A 206 17.17 -3.14 -20.20
N PRO A 207 16.67 -3.03 -21.45
CA PRO A 207 16.72 -1.80 -22.22
C PRO A 207 16.06 -0.58 -21.57
N LEU A 208 14.95 -0.75 -20.83
CA LEU A 208 14.28 0.35 -20.12
C LEU A 208 15.22 0.98 -19.09
N TRP A 209 15.81 0.15 -18.24
CA TRP A 209 16.75 0.57 -17.21
C TRP A 209 17.92 1.36 -17.81
N LYS A 210 18.53 0.84 -18.88
CA LYS A 210 19.61 1.54 -19.59
C LYS A 210 19.18 2.91 -20.11
N ARG A 211 18.01 2.99 -20.76
CA ARG A 211 17.49 4.26 -21.31
C ARG A 211 17.17 5.28 -20.23
N ILE A 212 16.64 4.84 -19.08
CA ILE A 212 16.39 5.71 -17.93
C ILE A 212 17.72 6.22 -17.34
N SER A 213 18.71 5.34 -17.17
CA SER A 213 20.03 5.73 -16.68
C SER A 213 20.72 6.75 -17.60
N ASP A 214 20.65 6.54 -18.92
CA ASP A 214 21.25 7.44 -19.92
C ASP A 214 20.53 8.80 -20.01
N LYS A 215 19.23 8.84 -19.70
CA LYS A 215 18.36 10.01 -19.90
C LYS A 215 17.59 10.39 -18.63
N SER A 216 18.24 10.26 -17.47
CA SER A 216 17.61 10.44 -16.16
C SER A 216 16.97 11.82 -15.99
N SER A 217 17.54 12.86 -16.59
CA SER A 217 17.00 14.23 -16.56
C SER A 217 15.65 14.40 -17.25
N LEU A 218 15.22 13.45 -18.08
CA LEU A 218 13.90 13.45 -18.72
C LEU A 218 12.83 12.75 -17.85
N ILE A 219 13.23 12.00 -16.84
CA ILE A 219 12.34 11.21 -15.99
C ILE A 219 11.97 12.02 -14.75
N LYS A 220 10.68 12.30 -14.60
CA LYS A 220 10.13 13.06 -13.46
C LYS A 220 9.75 12.16 -12.28
N ALA A 221 9.37 10.93 -12.56
CA ALA A 221 8.90 9.97 -11.57
C ALA A 221 10.04 9.41 -10.72
N ASP A 222 9.70 8.93 -9.52
CA ASP A 222 10.62 8.16 -8.69
C ASP A 222 10.98 6.84 -9.37
N VAL A 223 12.26 6.49 -9.37
CA VAL A 223 12.80 5.30 -10.06
C VAL A 223 13.15 4.25 -9.02
N LYS A 224 12.51 3.08 -9.09
CA LYS A 224 12.80 1.92 -8.24
C LYS A 224 13.19 0.71 -9.08
N GLU A 225 14.47 0.56 -9.33
CA GLU A 225 14.98 -0.60 -10.08
C GLU A 225 14.79 -1.92 -9.31
N TRP A 226 14.60 -3.01 -10.06
CA TRP A 226 14.44 -4.35 -9.51
C TRP A 226 15.12 -5.39 -10.40
N SER A 227 15.66 -6.44 -9.80
CA SER A 227 16.43 -7.49 -10.49
C SER A 227 15.78 -8.88 -10.41
N SER A 228 14.92 -9.10 -9.42
CA SER A 228 14.24 -10.37 -9.16
C SER A 228 12.76 -10.18 -8.83
N ALA A 229 11.96 -11.26 -8.92
CA ALA A 229 10.55 -11.26 -8.57
C ALA A 229 10.31 -10.92 -7.08
N GLU A 230 11.15 -11.44 -6.19
CA GLU A 230 11.14 -11.13 -4.75
C GLU A 230 11.38 -9.63 -4.50
N GLU A 231 12.36 -9.04 -5.21
CA GLU A 231 12.66 -7.63 -5.08
C GLU A 231 11.52 -6.75 -5.61
N LEU A 232 10.93 -7.13 -6.76
CA LEU A 232 9.75 -6.45 -7.30
C LEU A 232 8.61 -6.46 -6.29
N GLN A 233 8.28 -7.63 -5.71
CA GLN A 233 7.24 -7.76 -4.71
C GLN A 233 7.53 -6.87 -3.50
N ARG A 234 8.74 -6.95 -2.95
CA ARG A 234 9.17 -6.15 -1.79
C ARG A 234 9.02 -4.65 -2.06
N ILE A 235 9.45 -4.16 -3.23
CA ILE A 235 9.35 -2.75 -3.59
C ILE A 235 7.88 -2.34 -3.73
N LEU A 236 7.04 -3.13 -4.42
CA LEU A 236 5.61 -2.83 -4.53
C LEU A 236 4.95 -2.75 -3.16
N MET A 237 5.22 -3.71 -2.26
CA MET A 237 4.69 -3.69 -0.90
C MET A 237 5.15 -2.44 -0.12
N GLN A 238 6.40 -2.01 -0.29
CA GLN A 238 6.89 -0.74 0.29
C GLN A 238 6.17 0.47 -0.31
N LEU A 239 5.89 0.49 -1.61
CA LEU A 239 5.17 1.58 -2.27
C LEU A 239 3.70 1.68 -1.81
N PHE A 240 3.11 0.56 -1.37
CA PHE A 240 1.76 0.53 -0.79
C PHE A 240 1.72 1.06 0.64
N THR A 241 2.77 0.83 1.43
CA THR A 241 2.89 1.34 2.80
C THR A 241 3.44 2.77 2.84
N SER A 242 4.15 3.21 1.79
CA SER A 242 4.72 4.55 1.66
C SER A 242 3.72 5.61 1.20
N CYS A 243 2.43 5.50 1.54
CA CYS A 243 1.47 6.59 1.35
C CYS A 243 1.89 7.77 2.25
N GLU A 244 2.72 8.64 1.66
CA GLU A 244 3.23 9.95 2.12
C GLU A 244 3.38 10.14 3.65
N TYR A 245 4.65 10.15 4.09
CA TYR A 245 5.18 10.59 5.41
C TYR A 245 4.95 9.68 6.63
N LEU A 246 4.76 8.36 6.46
CA LEU A 246 4.86 7.43 7.58
C LEU A 246 6.33 7.19 7.98
N LEU A 247 6.73 7.55 9.21
CA LEU A 247 8.05 7.20 9.78
C LEU A 247 7.85 6.22 10.93
N VAL A 248 8.45 5.03 10.84
CA VAL A 248 8.41 4.00 11.90
C VAL A 248 9.85 3.66 12.30
N GLY A 249 10.19 3.90 13.57
CA GLY A 249 11.52 3.60 14.12
C GLY A 249 11.84 2.10 14.16
N SER A 250 13.14 1.76 14.18
CA SER A 250 13.60 0.37 14.11
C SER A 250 13.23 -0.50 15.31
N SER A 251 12.94 0.11 16.46
CA SER A 251 12.53 -0.58 17.70
C SER A 251 11.01 -0.65 17.89
N VAL A 252 10.22 -0.23 16.89
CA VAL A 252 8.76 -0.23 16.98
C VAL A 252 8.20 -1.62 16.66
N LYS A 253 7.23 -2.08 17.45
CA LYS A 253 6.45 -3.29 17.18
C LYS A 253 4.99 -2.95 16.94
N LEU A 254 4.42 -3.49 15.86
CA LEU A 254 3.03 -3.27 15.46
C LEU A 254 2.28 -4.61 15.46
N GLY A 255 1.16 -4.65 16.17
CA GLY A 255 0.24 -5.79 16.21
C GLY A 255 -0.56 -5.93 14.93
N ASN A 256 -1.15 -7.11 14.76
CA ASN A 256 -1.93 -7.44 13.58
C ASN A 256 -3.15 -6.50 13.42
N GLY A 257 -3.46 -6.13 12.18
CA GLY A 257 -4.64 -5.32 11.88
C GLY A 257 -4.53 -3.84 12.21
N CYS A 258 -3.37 -3.35 12.66
CA CYS A 258 -3.12 -1.92 12.86
C CYS A 258 -3.30 -1.14 11.55
N LYS A 259 -3.97 0.02 11.64
CA LYS A 259 -4.24 0.92 10.50
C LYS A 259 -3.57 2.26 10.74
N LEU A 260 -2.58 2.60 9.93
CA LEU A 260 -1.87 3.87 9.99
C LEU A 260 -2.30 4.71 8.77
N TYR A 261 -2.90 5.87 9.03
CA TYR A 261 -3.20 6.86 8.00
C TYR A 261 -1.93 7.63 7.57
N PRO A 262 -1.95 8.46 6.52
CA PRO A 262 -0.76 9.20 6.07
C PRO A 262 -0.12 10.08 7.16
N SER A 263 1.16 10.40 7.01
CA SER A 263 1.89 11.34 7.88
C SER A 263 1.94 11.00 9.38
N ASN A 264 1.88 9.73 9.74
CA ASN A 264 2.08 9.29 11.12
C ASN A 264 3.57 9.10 11.44
N HIS A 265 3.96 9.35 12.69
CA HIS A 265 5.32 9.08 13.14
C HIS A 265 5.33 8.24 14.41
N ILE A 266 6.08 7.14 14.42
CA ILE A 266 6.21 6.23 15.55
C ILE A 266 7.70 6.04 15.88
N PHE A 267 8.10 6.36 17.11
CA PHE A 267 9.51 6.45 17.51
C PHE A 267 9.86 5.60 18.72
N GLY A 268 11.16 5.38 18.92
CA GLY A 268 11.71 4.76 20.12
C GLY A 268 11.27 3.31 20.33
N ASN A 269 11.34 2.88 21.59
CA ASN A 269 10.88 1.56 21.99
C ASN A 269 9.37 1.60 22.24
N THR A 270 8.60 1.39 21.17
CA THR A 270 7.15 1.55 21.17
C THR A 270 6.46 0.30 20.67
N GLU A 271 5.45 -0.17 21.40
CA GLU A 271 4.59 -1.29 21.01
C GLU A 271 3.14 -0.82 20.86
N LEU A 272 2.58 -1.02 19.66
CA LEU A 272 1.14 -0.96 19.43
C LEU A 272 0.65 -2.40 19.25
N GLY A 273 -0.24 -2.91 20.08
CA GLY A 273 -0.85 -4.21 19.81
C GLY A 273 -2.04 -4.11 18.86
N GLU A 274 -2.84 -5.17 18.80
CA GLU A 274 -3.69 -5.44 17.63
C GLU A 274 -4.76 -4.38 17.35
N SER A 275 -5.10 -4.22 16.07
CA SER A 275 -6.20 -3.38 15.57
C SER A 275 -6.22 -1.92 16.06
N CYS A 276 -5.06 -1.35 16.43
CA CYS A 276 -4.95 0.07 16.74
C CYS A 276 -5.05 0.92 15.45
N VAL A 277 -5.58 2.14 15.56
CA VAL A 277 -5.75 3.07 14.44
C VAL A 277 -5.07 4.39 14.77
N LEU A 278 -4.13 4.82 13.92
CA LEU A 278 -3.51 6.15 14.01
C LEU A 278 -4.01 7.02 12.87
N MET A 279 -4.75 8.07 13.20
CA MET A 279 -5.24 9.07 12.25
C MET A 279 -4.11 10.00 11.79
N THR A 280 -4.29 10.66 10.64
CA THR A 280 -3.24 11.45 9.99
C THR A 280 -2.54 12.42 10.95
N GLY A 281 -1.21 12.42 10.93
CA GLY A 281 -0.40 13.34 11.72
C GLY A 281 -0.18 12.94 13.18
N ALA A 282 -0.68 11.79 13.64
CA ALA A 282 -0.44 11.34 15.01
C ALA A 282 1.04 10.95 15.23
N VAL A 283 1.54 11.24 16.42
CA VAL A 283 2.90 10.92 16.86
C VAL A 283 2.83 10.02 18.09
N VAL A 284 3.45 8.85 18.03
CA VAL A 284 3.49 7.90 19.14
C VAL A 284 4.91 7.48 19.50
N GLY A 285 5.26 7.60 20.77
CA GLY A 285 6.60 7.34 21.28
C GLY A 285 7.59 8.46 20.97
N ASP A 286 8.79 8.33 21.54
CA ASP A 286 9.90 9.28 21.42
C ASP A 286 11.24 8.52 21.62
N GLU A 287 12.35 9.04 21.12
CA GLU A 287 13.68 8.43 21.20
C GLU A 287 14.36 8.68 22.56
N LEU A 288 13.60 8.57 23.64
CA LEU A 288 14.10 8.76 24.99
C LEU A 288 14.92 7.55 25.44
N PRO A 289 16.19 7.74 25.86
CA PRO A 289 17.00 6.66 26.41
C PRO A 289 16.32 6.00 27.62
N GLY A 290 16.12 4.68 27.59
CA GLY A 290 15.40 3.95 28.64
C GLY A 290 13.89 4.23 28.69
N GLY A 291 13.34 4.92 27.70
CA GLY A 291 11.91 5.15 27.54
C GLY A 291 11.20 3.97 26.89
N TYR A 292 9.97 3.70 27.32
CA TYR A 292 9.11 2.66 26.72
C TYR A 292 7.64 3.10 26.66
N THR A 293 7.00 2.93 25.50
CA THR A 293 5.57 3.20 25.29
C THR A 293 4.85 1.95 24.83
N VAL A 294 3.80 1.53 25.55
CA VAL A 294 2.95 0.38 25.20
C VAL A 294 1.51 0.83 25.07
N ILE A 295 0.89 0.48 23.95
CA ILE A 295 -0.54 0.67 23.68
C ILE A 295 -1.10 -0.71 23.32
N VAL A 296 -1.95 -1.27 24.19
CA VAL A 296 -2.27 -2.71 24.13
C VAL A 296 -3.09 -3.10 22.90
N GLY A 297 -4.31 -2.61 22.71
CA GLY A 297 -5.12 -3.08 21.58
C GLY A 297 -6.39 -2.26 21.33
N ASN A 298 -6.85 -2.24 20.08
CA ASN A 298 -8.09 -1.60 19.65
C ASN A 298 -8.19 -0.11 20.03
N ASN A 299 -7.06 0.60 20.14
CA ASN A 299 -7.06 2.02 20.46
C ASN A 299 -7.15 2.88 19.20
N ILE A 300 -7.85 4.00 19.28
CA ILE A 300 -7.90 5.01 18.21
C ILE A 300 -7.15 6.24 18.68
N ILE A 301 -6.11 6.61 17.94
CA ILE A 301 -5.28 7.80 18.19
C ILE A 301 -5.62 8.84 17.11
N GLY A 302 -6.22 9.94 17.54
CA GLY A 302 -6.80 10.98 16.70
C GLY A 302 -5.77 11.86 15.99
N HIS A 303 -6.25 12.69 15.07
CA HIS A 303 -5.42 13.54 14.22
C HIS A 303 -4.50 14.42 15.06
N HIS A 304 -3.20 14.43 14.74
CA HIS A 304 -2.20 15.25 15.43
C HIS A 304 -2.11 15.03 16.96
N ALA A 305 -2.65 13.91 17.48
CA ALA A 305 -2.42 13.54 18.86
C ALA A 305 -0.95 13.14 19.05
N VAL A 306 -0.39 13.48 20.21
CA VAL A 306 1.02 13.22 20.55
C VAL A 306 1.06 12.41 21.84
N VAL A 307 1.46 11.15 21.74
CA VAL A 307 1.32 10.15 22.82
C VAL A 307 2.68 9.53 23.12
N GLY A 308 3.07 9.44 24.40
CA GLY A 308 4.32 8.77 24.80
C GLY A 308 5.57 9.62 24.59
N ILE A 309 5.44 10.95 24.65
CA ILE A 309 6.59 11.87 24.55
C ILE A 309 7.15 12.31 25.90
N LYS A 310 8.33 12.93 25.88
CA LYS A 310 9.02 13.45 27.07
C LYS A 310 8.11 14.24 28.00
N CYS A 311 8.19 13.95 29.30
CA CYS A 311 7.52 14.75 30.31
C CYS A 311 8.09 16.19 30.42
N GLN A 312 7.26 17.12 30.88
CA GLN A 312 7.63 18.53 31.07
C GLN A 312 8.21 18.81 32.47
N ASP A 313 8.68 17.78 33.19
CA ASP A 313 9.32 17.98 34.50
C ASP A 313 10.74 18.51 34.36
N LEU A 314 11.04 19.65 34.97
CA LEU A 314 12.40 20.18 35.06
C LEU A 314 13.35 19.28 35.88
N LYS A 315 12.80 18.39 36.73
CA LYS A 315 13.59 17.44 37.52
C LYS A 315 14.00 16.19 36.75
N TYR A 316 13.32 15.87 35.64
CA TYR A 316 13.61 14.69 34.83
C TYR A 316 14.98 14.83 34.15
N LYS A 317 15.85 13.84 34.35
CA LYS A 317 17.20 13.81 33.79
C LYS A 317 17.27 12.78 32.66
N VAL A 318 17.39 13.30 31.44
CA VAL A 318 17.68 12.48 30.25
C VAL A 318 18.95 11.68 30.49
N TYR A 319 18.96 10.40 30.06
CA TYR A 319 20.04 9.41 30.26
C TYR A 319 20.22 8.86 31.68
N VAL A 320 19.51 9.40 32.68
CA VAL A 320 19.58 8.91 34.07
C VAL A 320 18.28 8.26 34.48
N ASP A 321 17.16 8.90 34.18
CA ASP A 321 15.83 8.44 34.58
C ASP A 321 15.15 7.68 33.45
N GLU A 322 14.64 6.48 33.75
CA GLU A 322 13.74 5.73 32.88
C GLU A 322 12.33 6.34 32.91
N CYS A 323 11.57 6.16 31.83
CA CYS A 323 10.21 6.68 31.73
C CYS A 323 9.29 5.72 30.95
N PHE A 324 8.06 5.61 31.42
CA PHE A 324 7.13 4.59 30.94
C PHE A 324 5.76 5.21 30.67
N LEU A 325 5.09 4.68 29.65
CA LEU A 325 3.67 4.90 29.39
C LEU A 325 3.02 3.59 28.97
N CYS A 326 1.95 3.18 29.66
CA CYS A 326 1.12 2.05 29.30
C CYS A 326 -0.33 2.51 29.11
N ILE A 327 -0.92 2.17 27.96
CA ILE A 327 -2.32 2.44 27.63
C ILE A 327 -3.01 1.10 27.37
N GLY A 328 -4.11 0.83 28.07
CA GLY A 328 -4.93 -0.37 27.94
C GLY A 328 -5.66 -0.46 26.59
N ASN A 329 -6.79 -1.16 26.57
CA ASN A 329 -7.55 -1.48 25.38
C ASN A 329 -8.72 -0.52 25.12
N ASN A 330 -9.14 -0.43 23.85
CA ASN A 330 -10.39 0.21 23.45
C ASN A 330 -10.53 1.69 23.87
N ASN A 331 -9.42 2.44 23.95
CA ASN A 331 -9.47 3.87 24.22
C ASN A 331 -9.63 4.68 22.94
N GLU A 332 -10.40 5.77 23.01
CA GLU A 332 -10.49 6.78 21.95
C GLU A 332 -9.79 8.05 22.42
N ILE A 333 -8.57 8.27 21.93
CA ILE A 333 -7.77 9.47 22.17
C ILE A 333 -7.96 10.39 20.97
N ARG A 334 -8.55 11.55 21.20
CA ARG A 334 -8.98 12.45 20.12
C ARG A 334 -7.87 13.40 19.67
N GLU A 335 -8.22 14.22 18.69
CA GLU A 335 -7.31 15.12 18.02
C GLU A 335 -6.59 16.08 18.99
N PHE A 336 -5.32 16.35 18.70
CA PHE A 336 -4.44 17.27 19.45
C PHE A 336 -4.24 16.93 20.94
N CYS A 337 -4.67 15.77 21.43
CA CYS A 337 -4.34 15.34 22.79
C CYS A 337 -2.83 15.16 22.96
N SER A 338 -2.30 15.56 24.12
CA SER A 338 -0.91 15.31 24.49
C SER A 338 -0.81 14.44 25.75
N ILE A 339 -0.18 13.28 25.60
CA ILE A 339 0.00 12.32 26.68
C ILE A 339 1.50 12.11 26.86
N HIS A 340 2.02 12.59 28.00
CA HIS A 340 3.44 12.50 28.31
C HIS A 340 3.78 11.23 29.08
N THR A 341 5.02 10.74 28.97
CA THR A 341 5.54 9.64 29.81
C THR A 341 5.65 10.04 31.29
N SER A 342 5.91 9.06 32.16
CA SER A 342 6.29 9.31 33.55
C SER A 342 7.61 10.09 33.66
N SER A 343 7.89 10.68 34.81
CA SER A 343 9.15 11.40 35.10
C SER A 343 10.10 10.63 36.01
N THR A 344 9.77 9.39 36.33
CA THR A 344 10.46 8.46 37.23
C THR A 344 10.11 7.04 36.80
N SER A 345 10.82 6.02 37.30
CA SER A 345 10.54 4.59 37.03
C SER A 345 9.17 4.07 37.50
N ALA A 346 8.30 4.94 38.02
CA ALA A 346 6.91 4.61 38.30
C ALA A 346 6.13 4.51 36.99
N ASP A 347 5.32 3.46 36.88
CA ASP A 347 4.44 3.24 35.73
C ASP A 347 3.40 4.34 35.63
N LYS A 348 3.22 4.91 34.44
CA LYS A 348 2.05 5.72 34.13
C LYS A 348 1.08 4.87 33.32
N THR A 349 -0.14 4.72 33.82
CA THR A 349 -1.14 3.82 33.21
C THR A 349 -2.43 4.54 32.90
N ILE A 350 -2.89 4.39 31.65
CA ILE A 350 -4.26 4.68 31.22
C ILE A 350 -4.95 3.33 31.06
N GLY A 351 -6.09 3.13 31.72
CA GLY A 351 -6.85 1.88 31.68
C GLY A 351 -7.54 1.62 30.34
N ASP A 352 -8.63 0.86 30.37
CA ASP A 352 -9.40 0.47 29.20
C ASP A 352 -10.62 1.37 28.98
N ASN A 353 -11.15 1.40 27.75
CA ASN A 353 -12.46 1.98 27.42
C ASN A 353 -12.63 3.47 27.80
N ASN A 354 -11.56 4.27 27.73
CA ASN A 354 -11.62 5.70 28.02
C ASN A 354 -11.89 6.52 26.76
N LEU A 355 -12.62 7.62 26.94
CA LEU A 355 -12.75 8.68 25.93
C LEU A 355 -12.01 9.93 26.39
N ILE A 356 -10.94 10.27 25.68
CA ILE A 356 -10.10 11.44 25.93
C ILE A 356 -10.34 12.43 24.79
N MET A 357 -11.18 13.44 25.03
CA MET A 357 -11.63 14.35 23.98
C MET A 357 -10.57 15.41 23.61
N GLY A 358 -10.57 15.80 22.34
CA GLY A 358 -9.82 16.92 21.79
C GLY A 358 -10.68 18.18 21.80
N SER A 359 -10.08 19.34 22.03
CA SER A 359 -10.72 20.64 21.77
C SER A 359 -9.66 21.69 21.48
N SER A 360 -10.08 22.93 21.19
CA SER A 360 -9.22 24.08 20.93
C SER A 360 -8.17 24.38 22.00
N GLY A 361 -8.30 23.81 23.21
CA GLY A 361 -7.32 23.93 24.30
C GLY A 361 -6.32 22.76 24.44
N ALA A 362 -6.46 21.70 23.64
CA ALA A 362 -5.80 20.39 23.82
C ALA A 362 -6.06 19.74 25.19
N THR A 363 -6.27 18.43 25.24
CA THR A 363 -6.30 17.70 26.52
C THR A 363 -4.90 17.20 26.83
N VAL A 364 -4.39 17.55 28.02
CA VAL A 364 -3.03 17.26 28.45
C VAL A 364 -3.06 16.35 29.68
N ILE A 365 -2.40 15.20 29.60
CA ILE A 365 -2.29 14.26 30.72
C ILE A 365 -0.84 14.24 31.24
N HIS A 366 -0.61 14.75 32.46
CA HIS A 366 0.73 14.86 33.04
C HIS A 366 1.29 13.55 33.63
N LYS A 367 2.57 13.61 34.01
CA LYS A 367 3.51 12.52 34.39
C LYS A 367 3.15 11.62 35.61
N PHE A 368 2.17 12.01 36.42
CA PHE A 368 1.76 11.24 37.63
C PHE A 368 0.28 10.83 37.60
N CYS A 369 -0.36 10.96 36.44
CA CYS A 369 -1.77 10.65 36.28
C CYS A 369 -1.93 9.17 35.96
N HIS A 370 -2.69 8.45 36.78
CA HIS A 370 -3.33 7.23 36.35
C HIS A 370 -4.79 7.54 36.00
N ILE A 371 -5.25 6.99 34.89
CA ILE A 371 -6.64 7.10 34.45
C ILE A 371 -7.25 5.72 34.57
N GLY A 372 -8.19 5.55 35.50
CA GLY A 372 -8.98 4.33 35.59
C GLY A 372 -9.85 4.13 34.36
N SER A 373 -10.18 2.88 34.05
CA SER A 373 -11.06 2.51 32.93
C SER A 373 -12.42 3.22 32.95
N PHE A 374 -13.00 3.39 31.75
CA PHE A 374 -14.32 4.03 31.50
C PHE A 374 -14.40 5.51 31.92
N ALA A 375 -13.26 6.18 32.06
CA ALA A 375 -13.21 7.60 32.33
C ALA A 375 -13.57 8.42 31.09
N PHE A 376 -14.19 9.57 31.35
CA PHE A 376 -14.47 10.59 30.35
C PHE A 376 -13.67 11.85 30.68
N ILE A 377 -12.79 12.27 29.78
CA ILE A 377 -12.02 13.50 29.93
C ILE A 377 -12.49 14.49 28.86
N GLY A 378 -13.17 15.55 29.30
CA GLY A 378 -13.66 16.59 28.42
C GLY A 378 -12.51 17.38 27.78
N GLY A 379 -12.76 17.91 26.58
CA GLY A 379 -11.73 18.61 25.81
C GLY A 379 -11.18 19.85 26.52
N GLY A 380 -9.87 20.10 26.33
CA GLY A 380 -9.20 21.26 26.92
C GLY A 380 -8.81 21.08 28.39
N SER A 381 -8.85 19.83 28.87
CA SER A 381 -8.56 19.52 30.27
C SER A 381 -7.08 19.26 30.50
N VAL A 382 -6.52 19.83 31.57
CA VAL A 382 -5.17 19.47 32.04
C VAL A 382 -5.29 18.62 33.29
N ILE A 383 -5.00 17.32 33.15
CA ILE A 383 -5.02 16.36 34.25
C ILE A 383 -3.66 16.38 34.95
N HIS A 384 -3.65 16.66 36.26
CA HIS A 384 -2.44 16.65 37.11
C HIS A 384 -2.48 15.60 38.24
N SER A 385 -3.61 14.92 38.43
CA SER A 385 -3.86 13.99 39.54
C SER A 385 -4.49 12.68 39.05
N LEU A 386 -4.71 11.74 39.98
CA LEU A 386 -5.43 10.49 39.73
C LEU A 386 -6.86 10.75 39.22
N VAL A 387 -7.25 10.06 38.14
CA VAL A 387 -8.62 10.00 37.62
C VAL A 387 -9.19 8.63 37.97
N LEU A 388 -10.28 8.62 38.74
CA LEU A 388 -10.90 7.40 39.25
C LEU A 388 -11.67 6.66 38.14
N LEU A 389 -11.90 5.36 38.33
CA LEU A 389 -12.73 4.53 37.46
C LEU A 389 -14.11 5.16 37.26
N TYR A 390 -14.64 5.11 36.04
CA TYR A 390 -15.99 5.57 35.71
C TYR A 390 -16.26 7.05 36.02
N THR A 391 -15.27 7.95 35.96
CA THR A 391 -15.49 9.37 36.33
C THR A 391 -15.29 10.35 35.18
N GLY A 392 -16.00 11.48 35.25
CA GLY A 392 -15.91 12.59 34.31
C GLY A 392 -15.02 13.72 34.85
N PHE A 393 -14.10 14.24 34.03
CA PHE A 393 -13.21 15.37 34.36
C PHE A 393 -13.26 16.46 33.27
N THR A 394 -13.28 17.74 33.66
CA THR A 394 -13.28 18.88 32.72
C THR A 394 -12.58 20.13 33.28
N GLY A 395 -11.87 20.89 32.44
CA GLY A 395 -11.42 22.28 32.73
C GLY A 395 -9.90 22.48 32.71
N GLU A 396 -9.44 23.74 32.63
CA GLU A 396 -8.02 24.13 32.51
C GLU A 396 -7.14 23.54 33.62
N ARG A 397 -7.67 23.42 34.83
CA ARG A 397 -7.20 22.49 35.86
C ARG A 397 -8.33 21.51 36.10
N ALA A 398 -8.17 20.27 35.67
CA ALA A 398 -9.29 19.35 35.63
C ALA A 398 -9.76 18.94 37.03
N GLU A 399 -11.06 19.03 37.26
CA GLU A 399 -11.72 18.64 38.51
C GLU A 399 -12.71 17.51 38.25
N LEU A 400 -12.89 16.65 39.26
CA LEU A 400 -13.87 15.56 39.24
C LEU A 400 -15.28 16.15 39.15
N ARG A 401 -16.05 15.78 38.13
CA ARG A 401 -17.43 16.22 37.91
C ARG A 401 -18.49 15.22 38.37
N GLY A 402 -18.09 13.97 38.60
CA GLY A 402 -18.98 12.90 39.04
C GLY A 402 -18.74 11.60 38.29
N LEU A 403 -19.65 10.63 38.46
CA LEU A 403 -19.64 9.38 37.71
C LEU A 403 -20.07 9.58 36.26
N ASN A 404 -19.44 8.84 35.35
CA ASN A 404 -19.78 8.73 33.95
C ASN A 404 -20.97 7.77 33.78
N LEU A 405 -22.15 8.23 34.22
CA LEU A 405 -23.38 7.44 34.23
C LEU A 405 -23.83 7.03 32.82
N GLU A 406 -23.54 7.81 31.79
CA GLU A 406 -23.86 7.43 30.41
C GLU A 406 -23.09 6.18 29.98
N GLU A 407 -21.79 6.12 30.28
CA GLU A 407 -20.96 4.99 29.85
C GLU A 407 -21.23 3.74 30.69
N LEU A 408 -21.52 3.89 31.99
CA LEU A 408 -22.01 2.79 32.83
C LEU A 408 -23.28 2.16 32.24
N ARG A 409 -24.25 2.98 31.80
CA ARG A 409 -25.48 2.48 31.17
C ARG A 409 -25.22 1.77 29.84
N ARG A 410 -24.33 2.31 29.01
CA ARG A 410 -23.96 1.68 27.72
C ARG A 410 -23.30 0.31 27.91
N ASN A 411 -22.58 0.13 29.01
CA ASN A 411 -21.92 -1.13 29.35
C ASN A 411 -22.78 -2.05 30.24
N GLY A 412 -24.08 -1.78 30.34
CA GLY A 412 -25.05 -2.71 30.92
C GLY A 412 -25.14 -2.72 32.46
N PHE A 413 -24.57 -1.72 33.13
CA PHE A 413 -24.70 -1.59 34.58
C PHE A 413 -26.14 -1.25 34.98
N THR A 414 -26.61 -1.85 36.07
CA THR A 414 -27.95 -1.64 36.60
C THR A 414 -28.02 -0.36 37.44
N THR A 415 -29.22 0.24 37.57
CA THR A 415 -29.45 1.45 38.38
C THR A 415 -29.01 1.31 39.85
N SER A 416 -29.00 0.09 40.38
CA SER A 416 -28.49 -0.23 41.72
C SER A 416 -26.96 -0.21 41.80
N GLU A 417 -26.27 -0.64 40.74
CA GLU A 417 -24.81 -0.61 40.66
C GLU A 417 -24.31 0.83 40.45
N GLU A 418 -25.02 1.66 39.68
CA GLU A 418 -24.72 3.09 39.49
C GLU A 418 -24.61 3.89 40.80
N HIS A 419 -25.28 3.46 41.87
CA HIS A 419 -25.32 4.14 43.18
C HIS A 419 -24.30 3.61 44.19
N ASN A 420 -23.52 2.56 43.86
CA ASN A 420 -22.55 1.99 44.78
C ASN A 420 -21.22 2.77 44.75
N GLN A 421 -20.91 3.51 45.81
CA GLN A 421 -19.68 4.32 45.93
C GLN A 421 -18.38 3.48 45.95
N GLU A 422 -18.47 2.16 46.12
CA GLU A 422 -17.33 1.25 46.09
C GLU A 422 -16.75 1.02 44.68
N LEU A 423 -17.47 1.39 43.60
CA LEU A 423 -16.97 1.29 42.22
C LEU A 423 -15.71 2.15 41.95
N CYS A 424 -15.45 3.14 42.80
CA CYS A 424 -14.30 4.04 42.72
C CYS A 424 -13.03 3.51 43.45
N SER A 425 -13.04 2.29 43.99
CA SER A 425 -11.87 1.74 44.70
C SER A 425 -10.74 1.35 43.73
N VAL A 426 -9.53 1.85 43.99
CA VAL A 426 -8.30 1.53 43.25
C VAL A 426 -7.93 0.06 43.49
N PRO A 427 -7.71 -0.78 42.46
CA PRO A 427 -7.09 -2.08 42.67
C PRO A 427 -5.67 -1.86 43.20
N ALA A 428 -5.30 -2.50 44.31
CA ALA A 428 -3.92 -2.49 44.78
C ALA A 428 -3.00 -3.03 43.69
N VAL A 429 -1.97 -2.25 43.35
CA VAL A 429 -0.93 -2.62 42.37
C VAL A 429 -0.23 -3.89 42.87
N GLY A 430 -0.56 -5.03 42.26
CA GLY A 430 0.00 -6.32 42.66
C GLY A 430 -0.84 -7.52 42.23
N ALA A 431 -1.23 -7.59 40.96
CA ALA A 431 -1.62 -8.85 40.30
C ALA A 431 -1.79 -8.61 38.79
N MET A 432 -0.68 -8.59 38.06
CA MET A 432 -0.55 -9.17 36.70
C MET A 432 0.89 -9.65 36.53
#